data_AF-A0A061A6V1-F1
#
_entry.id   AF-A0A061A6V1-F1
#
_cell.length_a   1.000
_cell.length_b   1.000
_cell.length_c   1.000
_cell.angle_alpha   90.00
_cell.angle_beta   90.00
_cell.angle_gamma   90.00
#
_symmetry.space_group_name_H-M   'P 1'
#
loop_
_entity.id
_entity.type
_entity.pdbx_description
1 polymer ?
#
loop_
_entity_poly.entity_id
_entity_poly.type
_entity_poly.pdbx_seq_one_letter_code
_entity_poly.pdbx_strand_id
1 'polypeptide(L)'
;PHLSTSVSLLVQASDACPERLLGNERRRTCPKPCTQDKDCGNKRQCLCDGQCGLSCVAPGRTCPWPLPSGNSFVASLLSPTPSFSALLEVRCDTGYMLPNGLDAAIRRCQGDRQWSGDDPNCTGGYKNREERQNVLDAI
;
A
#
# COMPACT_ATOMS: atom_id res chain seq x y z
N PRO A 1 -12.76 -30.66 35.70
CA PRO A 1 -12.67 -29.18 35.76
C PRO A 1 -11.32 -28.67 35.21
N HIS A 2 -11.24 -28.47 33.89
CA HIS A 2 -10.13 -27.76 33.24
C HIS A 2 -10.70 -26.52 32.58
N LEU A 3 -10.47 -25.35 33.18
CA LEU A 3 -10.74 -24.05 32.58
C LEU A 3 -9.59 -23.75 31.61
N SER A 4 -9.87 -23.73 30.31
CA SER A 4 -8.97 -23.16 29.30
C SER A 4 -9.47 -21.76 28.97
N THR A 5 -8.89 -20.76 29.63
CA THR A 5 -9.18 -19.35 29.36
C THR A 5 -8.21 -18.87 28.28
N SER A 6 -8.65 -18.87 27.03
CA SER A 6 -7.90 -18.22 25.95
C SER A 6 -8.16 -16.71 25.99
N VAL A 7 -7.15 -15.96 26.43
CA VAL A 7 -7.14 -14.50 26.30
C VAL A 7 -6.74 -14.19 24.86
N SER A 8 -7.74 -14.02 24.00
CA SER A 8 -7.57 -13.49 22.65
C SER A 8 -8.08 -12.06 22.63
N LEU A 9 -7.20 -11.08 22.83
CA LEU A 9 -7.56 -9.69 22.57
C LEU A 9 -6.48 -8.97 21.75
N LEU A 10 -6.99 -8.39 20.65
CA LEU A 10 -6.46 -7.27 19.85
C LEU A 10 -5.68 -7.58 18.56
N VAL A 11 -6.36 -8.15 17.55
CA VAL A 11 -6.44 -7.54 16.20
C VAL A 11 -7.78 -7.95 15.57
N GLN A 12 -8.89 -7.36 15.99
CA GLN A 12 -10.06 -7.27 15.11
C GLN A 12 -9.82 -6.08 14.18
N ALA A 13 -8.90 -6.25 13.22
CA ALA A 13 -9.00 -5.49 12.00
C ALA A 13 -10.26 -6.04 11.34
N SER A 14 -11.34 -5.27 11.35
CA SER A 14 -12.64 -5.62 10.81
C SER A 14 -12.52 -6.56 9.60
N ASP A 15 -13.04 -7.79 9.69
CA ASP A 15 -13.20 -8.72 8.55
C ASP A 15 -14.03 -8.12 7.40
N ALA A 16 -14.59 -6.93 7.60
CA ALA A 16 -15.26 -6.13 6.60
C ALA A 16 -14.26 -5.32 5.77
N CYS A 17 -14.42 -5.38 4.45
CA CYS A 17 -13.74 -4.47 3.54
C CYS A 17 -14.13 -3.01 3.87
N PRO A 18 -13.18 -2.06 3.90
CA PRO A 18 -13.49 -0.66 4.21
C PRO A 18 -14.50 -0.05 3.22
N GLU A 19 -15.27 0.91 3.71
CA GLU A 19 -16.16 1.73 2.88
C GLU A 19 -15.35 2.46 1.80
N ARG A 20 -15.89 2.55 0.59
CA ARG A 20 -15.24 3.28 -0.51
C ARG A 20 -15.15 4.77 -0.17
N LEU A 21 -13.94 5.32 -0.22
CA LEU A 21 -13.72 6.75 0.00
C LEU A 21 -14.07 7.55 -1.27
N LEU A 22 -15.24 8.19 -1.29
CA LEU A 22 -15.69 9.06 -2.38
C LEU A 22 -14.99 10.43 -2.30
N GLY A 23 -14.46 10.94 -3.43
CA GLY A 23 -13.89 12.29 -3.53
C GLY A 23 -12.37 12.39 -3.79
N ASN A 24 -11.62 11.28 -3.61
CA ASN A 24 -10.19 11.16 -3.96
C ASN A 24 -9.95 10.53 -5.36
N GLU A 25 -11.01 10.34 -6.15
CA GLU A 25 -10.95 9.68 -7.47
C GLU A 25 -10.04 10.41 -8.49
N ARG A 26 -9.59 11.63 -8.20
CA ARG A 26 -8.73 12.43 -9.10
C ARG A 26 -7.27 11.95 -9.17
N ARG A 27 -6.79 11.12 -8.25
CA ARG A 27 -5.42 10.55 -8.30
C ARG A 27 -5.39 9.04 -8.54
N ARG A 28 -6.49 8.32 -8.28
CA ARG A 28 -6.60 6.87 -8.47
C ARG A 28 -7.97 6.51 -9.01
N THR A 29 -7.99 5.78 -10.13
CA THR A 29 -9.23 5.34 -10.77
C THR A 29 -9.66 4.01 -10.14
N CYS A 30 -10.47 4.08 -9.09
CA CYS A 30 -10.99 2.88 -8.45
C CYS A 30 -11.93 2.11 -9.40
N PRO A 31 -11.81 0.78 -9.53
CA PRO A 31 -12.70 -0.01 -10.38
C PRO A 31 -14.18 0.11 -9.97
N LYS A 32 -15.08 -0.35 -10.85
CA LYS A 32 -16.53 -0.34 -10.63
C LYS A 32 -16.86 -0.96 -9.25
N PRO A 33 -17.63 -0.29 -8.38
CA PRO A 33 -18.04 -0.86 -7.11
C PRO A 33 -18.98 -2.08 -7.31
N CYS A 34 -19.01 -2.98 -6.34
CA CYS A 34 -19.84 -4.19 -6.35
C CYS A 34 -20.18 -4.62 -4.92
N THR A 35 -21.15 -5.52 -4.77
CA THR A 35 -21.39 -6.24 -3.51
C THR A 35 -21.15 -7.75 -3.67
N GLN A 36 -21.19 -8.27 -4.89
CA GLN A 36 -20.93 -9.67 -5.21
C GLN A 36 -20.48 -9.88 -6.66
N ASP A 37 -19.89 -11.05 -6.96
CA ASP A 37 -19.29 -11.36 -8.27
C ASP A 37 -20.24 -11.16 -9.46
N LYS A 38 -21.55 -11.40 -9.30
CA LYS A 38 -22.54 -11.23 -10.37
C LYS A 38 -22.70 -9.77 -10.82
N ASP A 39 -22.31 -8.80 -9.99
CA ASP A 39 -22.36 -7.37 -10.34
C ASP A 39 -21.23 -7.00 -11.30
N CYS A 40 -20.25 -7.90 -11.43
CA CYS A 40 -19.07 -7.76 -12.26
C CYS A 40 -19.26 -8.47 -13.61
N GLY A 41 -18.66 -7.89 -14.66
CA GLY A 41 -18.63 -8.51 -15.98
C GLY A 41 -17.70 -9.73 -16.05
N ASN A 42 -17.74 -10.45 -17.17
CA ASN A 42 -16.98 -11.69 -17.36
C ASN A 42 -15.50 -11.58 -16.94
N LYS A 43 -15.04 -12.58 -16.18
CA LYS A 43 -13.67 -12.75 -15.64
C LYS A 43 -13.27 -11.79 -14.51
N ARG A 44 -14.22 -11.04 -13.95
CA ARG A 44 -14.00 -10.19 -12.77
C ARG A 44 -14.70 -10.76 -11.54
N GLN A 45 -14.15 -10.46 -10.37
CA GLN A 45 -14.66 -10.84 -9.07
C GLN A 45 -14.83 -9.60 -8.20
N CYS A 46 -15.76 -9.65 -7.26
CA CYS A 46 -15.98 -8.61 -6.29
C CYS A 46 -15.05 -8.80 -5.11
N LEU A 47 -13.93 -8.06 -5.11
CA LEU A 47 -12.85 -8.23 -4.15
C LEU A 47 -12.54 -6.92 -3.43
N CYS A 48 -11.94 -7.04 -2.24
CA CYS A 48 -11.56 -5.90 -1.44
C CYS A 48 -10.32 -5.19 -2.01
N ASP A 49 -10.49 -3.96 -2.49
CA ASP A 49 -9.45 -3.19 -3.20
C ASP A 49 -8.95 -1.98 -2.39
N GLY A 50 -8.74 -2.20 -1.08
CA GLY A 50 -8.25 -1.16 -0.17
C GLY A 50 -9.20 0.03 -0.10
N GLN A 51 -8.70 1.24 -0.36
CA GLN A 51 -9.52 2.47 -0.26
C GLN A 51 -10.67 2.53 -1.27
N CYS A 52 -10.64 1.68 -2.31
CA CYS A 52 -11.73 1.55 -3.27
C CYS A 52 -12.92 0.75 -2.72
N GLY A 53 -12.79 0.15 -1.53
CA GLY A 53 -13.74 -0.78 -0.97
C GLY A 53 -13.88 -2.03 -1.83
N LEU A 54 -15.08 -2.61 -1.85
CA LEU A 54 -15.39 -3.71 -2.77
C LEU A 54 -15.46 -3.18 -4.21
N SER A 55 -14.68 -3.81 -5.09
CA SER A 55 -14.65 -3.43 -6.50
C SER A 55 -14.51 -4.64 -7.43
N CYS A 56 -14.92 -4.46 -8.69
CA CYS A 56 -14.82 -5.49 -9.71
C CYS A 56 -13.39 -5.59 -10.25
N VAL A 57 -12.65 -6.55 -9.73
CA VAL A 57 -11.23 -6.79 -10.01
C VAL A 57 -11.05 -7.97 -10.97
N ALA A 58 -10.04 -7.91 -11.84
CA ALA A 58 -9.59 -9.07 -12.61
C ALA A 58 -8.35 -9.68 -11.93
N PRO A 59 -8.47 -10.75 -11.12
CA PRO A 59 -7.40 -11.21 -10.23
C PRO A 59 -6.14 -11.69 -10.97
N GLY A 60 -6.32 -12.26 -12.16
CA GLY A 60 -5.23 -12.72 -13.02
C GLY A 60 -4.49 -11.60 -13.76
N ARG A 61 -4.83 -10.33 -13.53
CA ARG A 61 -4.06 -9.20 -14.07
C ARG A 61 -3.01 -8.78 -13.05
N THR A 62 -1.84 -8.38 -13.58
CA THR A 62 -0.68 -8.02 -12.78
C THR A 62 -0.46 -6.51 -12.77
N CYS A 63 0.13 -6.03 -11.68
CA CYS A 63 0.73 -4.72 -11.62
C CYS A 63 2.09 -4.70 -12.35
N PRO A 64 2.61 -3.51 -12.75
CA PRO A 64 3.91 -3.38 -13.39
C PRO A 64 5.03 -3.95 -12.50
N TRP A 65 5.84 -4.84 -13.07
CA TRP A 65 7.01 -5.41 -12.42
C TRP A 65 8.05 -5.84 -13.47
N PRO A 66 9.36 -5.62 -13.26
CA PRO A 66 9.94 -4.87 -12.14
C PRO A 66 9.55 -3.38 -12.16
N LEU A 67 9.57 -2.72 -11.00
CA LEU A 67 9.45 -1.26 -10.98
C LEU A 67 10.65 -0.65 -11.71
N PRO A 68 10.50 0.51 -12.38
CA PRO A 68 11.63 1.20 -12.99
C PRO A 68 12.74 1.40 -11.96
N SER A 69 13.98 1.10 -12.35
CA SER A 69 15.14 1.28 -11.48
C SER A 69 15.32 2.76 -11.16
N GLY A 70 15.11 3.16 -9.90
CA GLY A 70 15.50 4.47 -9.39
C GLY A 70 16.88 4.40 -8.75
N ASN A 71 17.68 5.45 -8.88
CA ASN A 71 19.05 5.51 -8.31
C ASN A 71 19.09 5.67 -6.78
N SER A 72 17.96 5.54 -6.09
CA SER A 72 17.80 5.87 -4.67
C SER A 72 16.89 4.92 -3.90
N PHE A 73 16.44 3.83 -4.53
CA PHE A 73 15.62 2.81 -3.90
C PHE A 73 15.75 1.45 -4.57
N VAL A 74 15.50 0.41 -3.81
CA VAL A 74 15.35 -0.97 -4.28
C VAL A 74 13.90 -1.40 -4.06
N ALA A 75 13.34 -2.12 -5.03
CA ALA A 75 12.03 -2.74 -4.92
C ALA A 75 12.17 -4.27 -4.95
N SER A 76 11.48 -4.94 -4.04
CA SER A 76 11.49 -6.39 -3.88
C SER A 76 10.07 -6.93 -3.84
N LEU A 77 9.73 -7.84 -4.76
CA LEU A 77 8.44 -8.50 -4.75
C LEU A 77 8.41 -9.52 -3.60
N LEU A 78 7.44 -9.39 -2.69
CA LEU A 78 7.28 -10.27 -1.54
C LEU A 78 6.33 -11.44 -1.84
N SER A 79 5.47 -11.28 -2.85
CA SER A 79 4.56 -12.33 -3.32
C SER A 79 5.15 -13.13 -4.49
N PRO A 80 4.65 -14.35 -4.78
CA PRO A 80 5.17 -15.16 -5.89
C PRO A 80 4.99 -14.54 -7.28
N THR A 81 3.92 -13.75 -7.46
CA THR A 81 3.63 -13.04 -8.70
C THR A 81 3.06 -11.65 -8.39
N PRO A 82 3.20 -10.65 -9.27
CA PRO A 82 2.68 -9.30 -9.08
C PRO A 82 1.17 -9.19 -9.40
N SER A 83 0.39 -10.24 -9.12
CA SER A 83 -1.07 -10.27 -9.34
C SER A 83 -1.84 -9.43 -8.31
N PHE A 84 -3.15 -9.32 -8.46
CA PHE A 84 -3.99 -8.62 -7.47
C PHE A 84 -3.70 -9.08 -6.03
N SER A 85 -3.67 -8.13 -5.10
CA SER A 85 -3.31 -8.33 -3.69
C SER A 85 -1.87 -8.78 -3.41
N ALA A 86 -1.02 -8.93 -4.44
CA ALA A 86 0.41 -9.13 -4.25
C ALA A 86 1.02 -7.98 -3.45
N LEU A 87 2.06 -8.29 -2.69
CA LEU A 87 2.83 -7.34 -1.89
C LEU A 87 4.23 -7.18 -2.47
N LEU A 88 4.72 -5.95 -2.45
CA LEU A 88 6.14 -5.62 -2.65
C LEU A 88 6.61 -4.69 -1.55
N GLU A 89 7.90 -4.72 -1.25
CA GLU A 89 8.58 -3.71 -0.45
C GLU A 89 9.33 -2.75 -1.37
N VAL A 90 9.17 -1.45 -1.12
CA VAL A 90 10.09 -0.42 -1.59
C VAL A 90 10.94 -0.01 -0.40
N ARG A 91 12.26 0.02 -0.58
CA ARG A 91 13.22 0.48 0.42
C ARG A 91 14.16 1.51 -0.20
N CYS A 92 14.23 2.70 0.40
CA CYS A 92 15.19 3.73 0.06
C CYS A 92 16.61 3.29 0.45
N ASP A 93 17.60 3.77 -0.30
CA ASP A 93 18.99 3.57 0.05
C ASP A 93 19.36 4.31 1.35
N THR A 94 20.44 3.89 2.00
CA THR A 94 20.90 4.50 3.25
C THR A 94 21.08 6.01 3.10
N GLY A 95 20.47 6.77 4.02
CA GLY A 95 20.51 8.24 4.00
C GLY A 95 19.39 8.90 3.17
N TYR A 96 18.49 8.12 2.57
CA TYR A 96 17.30 8.61 1.90
C TYR A 96 16.03 8.17 2.63
N MET A 97 14.97 8.96 2.48
CA MET A 97 13.65 8.68 3.05
C MET A 97 12.56 9.00 2.04
N LEU A 98 11.46 8.25 2.14
CA LEU A 98 10.19 8.56 1.49
C LEU A 98 9.60 9.86 2.05
N PRO A 99 8.62 10.48 1.37
CA PRO A 99 8.00 11.74 1.83
C PRO A 99 7.36 11.69 3.22
N ASN A 100 7.03 10.49 3.71
CA ASN A 100 6.48 10.26 5.05
C ASN A 100 7.57 10.10 6.14
N GLY A 101 8.86 10.25 5.79
CA GLY A 101 9.99 10.11 6.70
C GLY A 101 10.42 8.66 6.97
N LEU A 102 9.82 7.68 6.31
CA LEU A 102 10.21 6.28 6.42
C LEU A 102 11.22 5.89 5.34
N ASP A 103 12.09 4.93 5.65
CA ASP A 103 13.04 4.35 4.69
C ASP A 103 12.41 3.23 3.85
N ALA A 104 11.24 2.71 4.22
CA ALA A 104 10.57 1.64 3.50
C ALA A 104 9.04 1.78 3.51
N ALA A 105 8.40 1.18 2.50
CA ALA A 105 6.95 1.07 2.40
C ALA A 105 6.54 -0.24 1.70
N ILE A 106 5.51 -0.89 2.25
CA ILE A 106 4.85 -2.02 1.61
C ILE A 106 3.79 -1.50 0.65
N ARG A 107 3.83 -1.96 -0.61
CA ARG A 107 2.82 -1.66 -1.61
C ARG A 107 2.02 -2.91 -1.94
N ARG A 108 0.73 -2.74 -2.22
CA ARG A 108 -0.18 -3.80 -2.63
C ARG A 108 -0.65 -3.58 -4.05
N CYS A 109 -0.69 -4.62 -4.86
CA CYS A 109 -1.27 -4.53 -6.20
C CYS A 109 -2.79 -4.41 -6.12
N GLN A 110 -3.34 -3.34 -6.71
CA GLN A 110 -4.75 -2.97 -6.63
C GLN A 110 -5.54 -3.38 -7.88
N GLY A 111 -6.86 -3.25 -7.82
CA GLY A 111 -7.78 -3.66 -8.88
C GLY A 111 -7.66 -2.85 -10.17
N ASP A 112 -7.09 -1.65 -10.08
CA ASP A 112 -6.75 -0.77 -11.20
C ASP A 112 -5.43 -1.14 -11.89
N ARG A 113 -4.73 -2.18 -11.37
CA ARG A 113 -3.41 -2.64 -11.80
C ARG A 113 -2.28 -1.65 -11.47
N GLN A 114 -2.45 -0.85 -10.42
CA GLN A 114 -1.40 0.00 -9.88
C GLN A 114 -0.99 -0.49 -8.49
N TRP A 115 0.26 -0.24 -8.13
CA TRP A 115 0.72 -0.45 -6.75
C TRP A 115 0.12 0.63 -5.85
N SER A 116 -0.27 0.25 -4.63
CA SER A 116 -0.78 1.20 -3.63
C SER A 116 0.27 2.28 -3.30
N GLY A 117 -0.16 3.50 -2.96
CA GLY A 117 0.73 4.62 -2.63
C GLY A 117 1.46 5.22 -3.85
N ASP A 118 1.91 6.46 -3.74
CA ASP A 118 2.53 7.21 -4.84
C ASP A 118 3.85 6.60 -5.32
N ASP A 119 4.35 7.00 -6.48
CA ASP A 119 5.66 6.53 -6.95
C ASP A 119 6.76 6.79 -5.92
N PRO A 120 7.70 5.85 -5.73
CA PRO A 120 8.74 5.98 -4.74
C PRO A 120 9.69 7.13 -5.11
N ASN A 121 9.63 8.22 -4.33
CA ASN A 121 10.55 9.33 -4.42
C ASN A 121 11.34 9.43 -3.11
N CYS A 122 12.51 8.79 -3.09
CA CYS A 122 13.41 8.83 -1.97
C CYS A 122 14.28 10.09 -2.07
N THR A 123 14.14 10.99 -1.10
CA THR A 123 14.96 12.21 -1.01
C THR A 123 15.93 12.09 0.15
N GLY A 124 17.12 12.71 0.03
CA GLY A 124 18.12 12.71 1.10
C GLY A 124 17.48 13.13 2.42
N GLY A 125 17.54 12.27 3.43
CA GLY A 125 17.04 12.55 4.76
C GLY A 125 17.88 13.67 5.33
N TYR A 126 17.33 14.87 5.39
CA TYR A 126 18.02 16.02 5.98
C TYR A 126 18.55 15.62 7.36
N LYS A 127 19.88 15.58 7.51
CA LYS A 127 20.56 15.46 8.81
C LYS A 127 20.31 16.65 9.75
N ASN A 128 19.34 17.53 9.51
CA ASN A 128 19.30 18.85 10.12
C ASN A 128 17.90 19.33 10.53
N ARG A 129 17.11 18.52 11.25
CA ARG A 129 15.96 19.08 12.01
C ARG A 129 16.27 19.30 13.49
N GLU A 130 17.18 18.52 14.05
CA GLU A 130 17.63 18.69 15.45
C GLU A 130 18.91 19.54 15.57
N GLU A 131 19.75 19.59 14.52
CA GLU A 131 20.95 20.46 14.50
C GLU A 131 20.66 21.93 14.15
N ARG A 132 19.58 22.23 13.40
CA ARG A 132 19.24 23.62 13.04
C ARG A 132 18.68 24.43 14.21
N GLN A 133 18.03 23.76 15.18
CA GLN A 133 17.57 24.42 16.40
C GLN A 133 18.76 24.71 17.34
N ASN A 134 19.73 23.79 17.44
CA ASN A 134 20.94 23.99 18.24
C ASN A 134 21.90 25.06 17.69
N VAL A 135 21.92 25.32 16.37
CA VAL A 135 22.71 26.42 15.79
C VAL A 135 22.02 27.78 15.95
N LEU A 136 20.68 27.83 15.99
CA LEU A 136 19.93 29.08 16.19
C LEU A 136 19.86 29.50 17.68
N ASP A 137 19.99 28.55 18.61
CA ASP A 137 20.08 28.83 20.05
C ASP A 137 21.53 29.12 20.52
N ALA A 138 22.50 29.11 19.60
CA ALA A 138 23.93 29.37 19.85
C ALA A 138 24.46 30.68 19.21
N ILE A 139 23.58 31.53 18.68
CA ILE A 139 23.86 32.91 18.19
C ILE A 139 23.08 33.89 19.08
#